data_AF-A0A8T0IL57-F1
#
_entry.id   AF-A0A8T0IL57-F1
#
_cell.length_a   1.000
_cell.length_b   1.000
_cell.length_c   1.000
_cell.angle_alpha   90.00
_cell.angle_beta   90.00
_cell.angle_gamma   90.00
#
_symmetry.space_group_name_H-M   'P 1'
#
loop_
_entity.id
_entity.type
_entity.pdbx_description
1 polymer ?
#
loop_
_entity_poly.entity_id
_entity_poly.type
_entity_poly.pdbx_seq_one_letter_code
_entity_poly.pdbx_strand_id
1 'polypeptide(L)'
;MEELRQDIKMHLELDRATQTHIEFWESMMVVCDWEIAQTRKRDALDRAKLRGEEPPHELVAEDLGLHGVDDEVDHMLRGQSVAQVHQNKEQVQHVPEYLFFETSI
;
A
#
# COMPACT_ATOMS: atom_id res chain seq x y z
N MET A 1 14.31 12.55 3.03
CA MET A 1 13.09 11.87 3.53
C MET A 1 13.05 11.82 5.05
N GLU A 2 14.10 11.37 5.74
CA GLU A 2 14.11 11.38 7.22
C GLU A 2 14.03 12.81 7.81
N GLU A 3 14.65 13.81 7.16
CA GLU A 3 14.51 15.23 7.55
C GLU A 3 13.06 15.71 7.41
N LEU A 4 12.40 15.42 6.28
CA LEU A 4 10.99 15.73 6.07
C LEU A 4 10.09 15.10 7.14
N ARG A 5 10.39 13.86 7.56
CA ARG A 5 9.66 13.20 8.66
C ARG A 5 9.78 13.98 9.97
N GLN A 6 10.96 14.53 10.27
CA GLN A 6 11.18 15.36 11.44
C GLN A 6 10.43 16.69 11.34
N ASP A 7 10.41 17.31 10.16
CA ASP A 7 9.66 18.54 9.90
C ASP A 7 8.14 18.32 10.08
N ILE A 8 7.59 17.22 9.54
CA ILE A 8 6.18 16.85 9.72
C ILE A 8 5.88 16.65 11.21
N LYS A 9 6.77 15.97 11.95
CA LYS A 9 6.60 15.76 13.39
C LYS A 9 6.55 17.09 14.14
N MET A 10 7.46 18.01 13.81
CA MET A 10 7.48 19.34 14.39
C MET A 10 6.14 20.07 14.10
N HIS A 11 5.64 20.02 12.87
CA HIS A 11 4.36 20.63 12.53
C HIS A 11 3.17 19.99 13.25
N LEU A 12 3.17 18.67 13.42
CA LEU A 12 2.16 17.94 14.19
C LEU A 12 2.17 18.31 15.68
N GLU A 13 3.29 18.78 16.22
CA GLU A 13 3.41 19.27 17.59
C GLU A 13 2.96 20.75 17.70
N LEU A 14 3.23 21.57 16.68
CA LEU A 14 2.98 23.01 16.70
C LEU A 14 1.60 23.44 16.15
N ASP A 15 1.08 22.74 15.15
CA ASP A 15 -0.13 23.12 14.41
C ASP A 15 -1.33 22.22 14.77
N ARG A 16 -1.80 22.39 16.01
CA ARG A 16 -2.97 21.68 16.56
C ARG A 16 -4.20 22.56 16.70
N ALA A 17 -4.26 23.66 15.97
CA ALA A 17 -5.29 24.68 16.12
C ALA A 17 -6.68 24.19 15.69
N THR A 18 -6.75 23.26 14.74
CA THR A 18 -8.01 22.68 14.25
C THR A 18 -7.87 21.17 14.09
N GLN A 19 -9.01 20.46 14.15
CA GLN A 19 -9.06 19.02 13.93
C GLN A 19 -8.53 18.64 12.53
N THR A 20 -8.90 19.41 11.51
CA THR A 20 -8.44 19.19 10.13
C THR A 20 -6.92 19.30 9.99
N HIS A 21 -6.27 20.21 10.72
CA HIS A 21 -4.81 20.32 10.68
C HIS A 21 -4.15 19.11 11.34
N ILE A 22 -4.70 18.63 12.47
CA ILE A 22 -4.21 17.43 13.14
C ILE A 22 -4.28 16.23 12.19
N GLU A 23 -5.44 16.00 11.58
CA GLU A 23 -5.67 14.91 10.63
C GLU A 23 -4.77 15.01 9.40
N PHE A 24 -4.55 16.22 8.89
CA PHE A 24 -3.65 16.46 7.77
C PHE A 24 -2.21 16.05 8.10
N TRP A 25 -1.67 16.51 9.23
CA TRP A 25 -0.30 16.19 9.62
C TRP A 25 -0.14 14.71 10.01
N GLU A 26 -1.15 14.10 10.63
CA GLU A 26 -1.18 12.67 10.92
C GLU A 26 -1.16 11.84 9.63
N SER A 27 -1.96 12.23 8.64
CA SER A 27 -1.99 11.60 7.32
C SER A 27 -0.65 11.75 6.59
N MET A 28 -0.05 12.94 6.64
CA MET A 28 1.28 13.17 6.10
C MET A 28 2.35 12.30 6.77
N MET A 29 2.25 12.05 8.07
CA MET A 29 3.17 11.16 8.79
C MET A 29 3.07 9.73 8.26
N VAL A 30 1.86 9.21 8.08
CA VAL A 30 1.62 7.86 7.54
C VAL A 30 2.22 7.70 6.15
N VAL A 31 1.98 8.67 5.26
CA VAL A 31 2.55 8.66 3.90
C VAL A 31 4.07 8.73 3.94
N CYS A 32 4.65 9.60 4.77
CA CYS A 32 6.09 9.75 4.88
C CYS A 32 6.76 8.46 5.40
N ASP A 33 6.18 7.82 6.42
CA ASP A 33 6.67 6.56 6.97
C ASP A 33 6.61 5.43 5.92
N TRP A 34 5.53 5.37 5.13
CA TRP A 34 5.41 4.41 4.03
C TRP A 34 6.48 4.64 2.96
N GLU A 35 6.68 5.87 2.49
CA GLU A 35 7.71 6.20 1.49
C GLU A 35 9.14 5.85 1.96
N ILE A 36 9.42 6.09 3.24
CA ILE A 36 10.71 5.72 3.84
C ILE A 36 10.88 4.19 3.85
N ALA A 37 9.84 3.45 4.24
CA ALA A 37 9.86 1.99 4.23
C ALA A 37 10.03 1.43 2.81
N GLN A 38 9.30 1.97 1.83
CA GLN A 38 9.41 1.60 0.42
C GLN A 38 10.81 1.86 -0.15
N THR A 39 11.38 3.04 0.16
CA THR A 39 12.75 3.36 -0.29
C THR A 39 13.77 2.40 0.32
N ARG A 40 13.67 2.11 1.62
CA ARG A 40 14.55 1.14 2.30
C ARG A 40 14.44 -0.26 1.70
N LYS A 41 13.22 -0.68 1.35
CA LYS A 41 12.97 -1.96 0.67
C LYS A 41 13.65 -2.01 -0.69
N ARG A 42 13.43 -1.00 -1.54
CA ARG A 42 14.07 -0.91 -2.87
C ARG A 42 15.59 -0.93 -2.76
N ASP A 43 16.16 -0.15 -1.84
CA ASP A 43 17.61 -0.10 -1.62
C ASP A 43 18.18 -1.46 -1.16
N ALA A 44 17.42 -2.21 -0.36
CA ALA A 44 17.80 -3.56 0.06
C ALA A 44 17.80 -4.54 -1.11
N LEU A 45 16.76 -4.50 -1.96
CA LEU A 45 16.66 -5.31 -3.17
C LEU A 45 17.79 -4.99 -4.16
N ASP A 46 18.08 -3.71 -4.40
CA ASP A 46 19.14 -3.29 -5.31
C ASP A 46 20.52 -3.69 -4.78
N ARG A 47 20.75 -3.60 -3.47
CA ARG A 47 21.99 -4.09 -2.85
C ARG A 47 22.15 -5.61 -2.98
N ALA A 48 21.08 -6.38 -2.81
CA ALA A 48 21.10 -7.84 -2.98
C ALA A 48 21.45 -8.22 -4.43
N LYS A 49 20.80 -7.57 -5.41
CA LYS A 49 21.12 -7.74 -6.84
C LYS A 49 22.59 -7.44 -7.15
N LEU A 50 23.13 -6.33 -6.60
CA LEU A 50 24.52 -5.94 -6.83
C LEU A 50 25.54 -6.91 -6.20
N ARG A 51 25.18 -7.60 -5.12
CA ARG A 51 26.03 -8.62 -4.47
C ARG A 51 25.89 -10.02 -5.07
N GLY A 52 24.90 -10.24 -5.93
CA GLY A 52 24.56 -11.57 -6.45
C GLY A 52 23.95 -12.49 -5.39
N GLU A 53 23.43 -11.92 -4.29
CA GLU A 53 22.68 -12.64 -3.26
C GLU A 53 21.20 -12.66 -3.67
N GLU A 54 20.52 -13.78 -3.44
CA GLU A 54 19.09 -13.90 -3.75
C GLU A 54 18.27 -12.99 -2.82
N PRO A 55 17.52 -12.00 -3.35
CA PRO A 55 16.73 -11.11 -2.52
C PRO A 55 15.65 -11.87 -1.74
N PRO A 56 15.29 -11.45 -0.52
CA PRO A 56 14.27 -12.12 0.28
C PRO A 56 12.95 -12.26 -0.50
N HIS A 57 12.44 -13.49 -0.61
CA HIS A 57 11.27 -13.85 -1.42
C HIS A 57 10.03 -13.00 -1.12
N GLU A 58 9.84 -12.61 0.14
CA GLU A 58 8.74 -11.78 0.62
C GLU A 58 8.74 -10.38 0.00
N LEU A 59 9.92 -9.77 -0.17
CA LEU A 59 10.07 -8.45 -0.78
C LEU A 59 9.86 -8.47 -2.29
N VAL A 60 10.27 -9.56 -2.95
CA VAL A 60 10.10 -9.78 -4.39
C VAL A 60 8.64 -10.04 -4.72
N ALA A 61 7.94 -10.82 -3.88
CA ALA A 61 6.52 -11.10 -4.05
C ALA A 61 5.69 -9.82 -4.00
N GLU A 62 5.91 -8.97 -2.99
CA GLU A 62 5.21 -7.69 -2.88
C GLU A 62 5.50 -6.71 -4.04
N ASP A 63 6.75 -6.60 -4.51
CA ASP A 63 7.10 -5.73 -5.65
C ASP A 63 6.46 -6.18 -6.97
N LEU A 64 6.21 -7.49 -7.11
CA LEU A 64 5.51 -8.09 -8.25
C LEU A 64 3.99 -8.13 -8.07
N GLY A 65 3.44 -7.63 -6.95
CA GLY A 65 2.02 -7.74 -6.62
C GLY A 65 1.56 -9.18 -6.33
N LEU A 66 2.50 -10.08 -6.01
CA LEU A 66 2.31 -11.48 -5.66
C LEU A 66 2.15 -11.68 -4.14
N HIS A 67 1.58 -10.70 -3.43
CA HIS A 67 1.02 -10.96 -2.10
C HIS A 67 0.06 -12.14 -2.19
N GLY A 68 0.13 -13.03 -1.19
CA GLY A 68 -0.79 -14.16 -1.07
C GLY A 68 -2.24 -13.67 -1.14
N VAL A 69 -3.11 -14.52 -1.69
CA VAL A 69 -4.54 -14.21 -1.74
C VAL A 69 -5.04 -14.03 -0.31
N ASP A 70 -5.69 -12.90 0.00
CA ASP A 70 -6.30 -12.67 1.31
C ASP A 70 -7.20 -13.86 1.69
N ASP A 71 -7.19 -14.25 2.97
CA ASP A 71 -7.89 -15.44 3.45
C ASP A 71 -9.39 -15.45 3.10
N GLU A 72 -10.02 -14.27 3.06
CA GLU A 72 -11.42 -14.11 2.66
C GLU A 72 -11.62 -14.36 1.16
N VAL A 73 -10.71 -13.86 0.33
CA VAL A 73 -10.73 -14.08 -1.13
C VAL A 73 -10.42 -15.54 -1.44
N ASP A 74 -9.50 -16.16 -0.70
CA ASP A 74 -9.18 -17.57 -0.81
C ASP A 74 -10.39 -18.44 -0.42
N HIS A 75 -11.07 -18.14 0.68
CA HIS A 75 -12.32 -18.80 1.07
C HIS A 75 -13.42 -18.64 0.00
N MET A 76 -13.54 -17.45 -0.62
CA MET A 76 -14.50 -17.19 -1.68
C MET A 76 -14.19 -17.97 -2.97
N LEU A 77 -12.92 -18.17 -3.30
CA LEU A 77 -12.48 -18.87 -4.51
C LEU A 77 -12.45 -20.40 -4.33
N ARG A 78 -12.34 -20.91 -3.10
CA ARG A 78 -12.36 -22.35 -2.82
C ARG A 78 -13.65 -23.01 -3.31
N GLY A 79 -13.51 -24.01 -4.16
CA GLY A 79 -14.63 -24.79 -4.71
C GLY A 79 -15.33 -24.14 -5.91
N GLN A 80 -14.89 -22.96 -6.37
CA GLN A 80 -15.40 -22.37 -7.60
C GLN A 80 -14.78 -23.02 -8.84
N SER A 81 -15.59 -23.20 -9.88
CA SER A 81 -15.09 -23.59 -11.20
C SER A 81 -14.44 -22.41 -11.93
N VAL A 82 -13.54 -22.70 -12.87
CA VAL A 82 -12.85 -21.68 -13.68
C VAL A 82 -13.84 -20.72 -14.36
N ALA A 83 -14.97 -21.22 -14.85
CA ALA A 83 -16.00 -20.39 -15.48
C ALA A 83 -16.63 -19.39 -14.49
N GLN A 84 -16.87 -19.80 -13.24
CA GLN A 84 -17.43 -18.93 -12.20
C GLN A 84 -16.44 -17.85 -11.78
N VAL A 85 -15.15 -18.20 -11.65
CA VAL A 85 -14.10 -17.22 -11.33
C VAL A 85 -13.98 -16.17 -12.43
N HIS A 86 -14.05 -16.57 -13.71
CA HIS A 86 -14.06 -15.63 -14.84
C HIS A 86 -15.27 -14.68 -14.79
N GLN A 87 -16.46 -15.21 -14.53
CA GLN A 87 -17.68 -14.40 -14.41
C GLN A 87 -17.63 -13.44 -13.21
N ASN A 88 -17.03 -13.85 -12.09
CA ASN A 88 -16.82 -12.99 -10.92
C ASN A 88 -15.87 -11.84 -11.25
N LYS A 89 -14.81 -12.11 -12.02
CA LYS A 89 -13.86 -11.09 -12.48
C LYS A 89 -14.52 -10.04 -13.38
N GLU A 90 -15.39 -10.46 -14.30
CA GLU A 90 -16.11 -9.54 -15.20
C GLU A 90 -17.03 -8.59 -14.43
N GLN A 91 -17.66 -9.05 -13.34
CA GLN A 91 -18.49 -8.21 -12.48
C GLN A 91 -17.66 -7.18 -11.70
N VAL A 92 -16.46 -7.56 -11.23
CA VAL A 92 -15.55 -6.64 -10.53
C VAL A 92 -14.95 -5.59 -11.47
N GLN A 93 -14.65 -5.94 -12.73
CA GLN A 93 -14.15 -4.96 -13.70
C GLN A 93 -15.20 -3.95 -14.17
N HIS A 94 -16.49 -4.23 -13.92
CA HIS A 94 -17.60 -3.36 -14.27
C HIS A 94 -18.02 -2.39 -13.15
N VAL A 95 -17.16 -2.12 -12.16
CA VAL A 95 -17.41 -1.04 -11.19
C VAL A 95 -17.33 0.31 -11.93
N PRO A 96 -18.43 1.06 -12.06
CA PRO A 96 -18.40 2.36 -12.74
C PRO A 96 -17.50 3.33 -11.97
N GLU A 97 -16.63 4.06 -12.68
CA GLU A 97 -15.68 5.05 -12.13
C GLU A 97 -16.32 6.07 -11.18
N TYR A 98 -17.64 6.28 -11.26
CA TYR A 98 -18.40 7.18 -10.40
C TYR A 98 -18.50 6.72 -8.93
N LEU A 99 -18.28 5.45 -8.61
CA LEU A 99 -18.29 4.97 -7.22
C LEU A 99 -16.96 5.21 -6.49
N PHE A 100 -15.88 5.52 -7.20
CA PHE A 100 -14.58 5.82 -6.57
C PHE A 100 -14.48 7.26 -6.04
N PHE A 101 -15.38 8.15 -6.47
CA PHE A 101 -15.38 9.57 -6.07
C PHE A 101 -16.22 9.89 -4.82
N GLU A 102 -17.11 8.99 -4.37
CA GLU A 102 -17.95 9.26 -3.19
C GLU A 102 -17.25 9.00 -1.83
N THR A 103 -16.05 8.41 -1.83
CA THR A 103 -15.26 8.20 -0.59
C THR A 103 -14.19 9.28 -0.34
N SER A 104 -14.33 10.45 -0.97
CA SER A 104 -13.50 11.63 -0.65
C SER A 104 -14.37 12.84 -0.33
N ILE A 105 -15.09 12.77 0.80
CA ILE A 105 -15.48 13.93 1.61
C ILE A 105 -15.28 13.55 3.07
#